data_AF-A0A521V372-F1
#
_entry.id   AF-A0A521V372-F1
#
_cell.length_a   1.000
_cell.length_b   1.000
_cell.length_c   1.000
_cell.angle_alpha   90.00
_cell.angle_beta   90.00
_cell.angle_gamma   90.00
#
_symmetry.space_group_name_H-M   'P 1'
#
loop_
_entity.id
_entity.type
_entity.pdbx_description
1 polymer ?
#
loop_
_entity_poly.entity_id
_entity_poly.type
_entity_poly.pdbx_seq_one_letter_code
_entity_poly.pdbx_strand_id
1 'polypeptide(L)'
;MPISEADARSALAKLVDPNTGKDFVSTRSVKKLNVSGEAVTLEIELGYPGKSQFEPIRMQAIEALKAAGAASASVTVRSRVVSHAVQRGVKLIPGIKNIIAVASGKGGVGKSTTAANLALALAAEGASVGVLDADIYGPSQPTMLGITGRPESKDGKSIEPMEGHGLQAISIGFMIDVDTPMVWRGPMVTQALEQLLKDTRWRELDYLVV
;
A
#
# COMPACT_ATOMS: atom_id res chain seq x y z
N MET A 1 -39.22 -11.78 -13.17
CA MET A 1 -39.54 -11.12 -11.88
C MET A 1 -38.44 -10.10 -11.64
N PRO A 2 -38.77 -8.88 -11.18
CA PRO A 2 -37.74 -7.91 -10.82
C PRO A 2 -36.86 -8.49 -9.71
N ILE A 3 -35.55 -8.35 -9.86
CA ILE A 3 -34.57 -8.82 -8.88
C ILE A 3 -34.82 -8.12 -7.53
N SER A 4 -34.79 -8.86 -6.42
CA SER A 4 -34.83 -8.26 -5.09
C SER A 4 -33.40 -7.95 -4.59
N GLU A 5 -33.27 -7.04 -3.62
CA GLU A 5 -31.97 -6.80 -2.96
C GLU A 5 -31.41 -8.06 -2.29
N ALA A 6 -32.29 -8.92 -1.75
CA ALA A 6 -31.91 -10.20 -1.16
C ALA A 6 -31.32 -11.16 -2.21
N ASP A 7 -31.90 -11.22 -3.41
CA ASP A 7 -31.40 -12.05 -4.52
C ASP A 7 -30.04 -11.55 -5.00
N ALA A 8 -29.91 -10.24 -5.19
CA ALA A 8 -28.64 -9.61 -5.56
C ALA A 8 -27.55 -9.90 -4.52
N ARG A 9 -27.87 -9.78 -3.22
CA ARG A 9 -26.93 -10.07 -2.13
C ARG A 9 -26.54 -11.55 -2.07
N SER A 10 -27.48 -12.45 -2.32
CA SER A 10 -27.24 -13.90 -2.39
C SER A 10 -26.33 -14.28 -3.55
N ALA A 11 -26.49 -13.63 -4.71
CA ALA A 11 -25.60 -13.81 -5.86
C ALA A 11 -24.18 -13.35 -5.56
N LEU A 12 -24.03 -12.17 -4.94
CA LEU A 12 -22.72 -11.61 -4.57
C LEU A 12 -22.01 -12.43 -3.47
N ALA A 13 -22.75 -13.11 -2.58
CA ALA A 13 -22.16 -13.97 -1.56
C ALA A 13 -21.44 -15.22 -2.13
N LYS A 14 -21.67 -15.55 -3.40
CA LYS A 14 -20.97 -16.63 -4.12
C LYS A 14 -19.67 -16.15 -4.78
N LEU A 15 -19.48 -14.84 -4.90
CA LEU A 15 -18.28 -14.27 -5.51
C LEU A 15 -17.16 -14.20 -4.48
N VAL A 16 -16.11 -14.95 -4.75
CA VAL A 16 -14.92 -15.05 -3.90
C VAL A 16 -13.85 -14.10 -4.42
N ASP A 17 -13.30 -13.30 -3.51
CA ASP A 17 -12.12 -12.51 -3.79
C ASP A 17 -10.90 -13.42 -4.00
N PRO A 18 -10.26 -13.40 -5.19
CA PRO A 18 -9.14 -14.28 -5.49
C PRO A 18 -7.92 -14.06 -4.57
N ASN A 19 -7.77 -12.88 -3.98
CA ASN A 19 -6.62 -12.56 -3.13
C ASN A 19 -6.82 -12.96 -1.67
N THR A 20 -8.07 -12.96 -1.19
CA THR A 20 -8.37 -13.26 0.22
C THR A 20 -9.02 -14.62 0.43
N GLY A 21 -9.53 -15.25 -0.63
CA GLY A 21 -10.26 -16.51 -0.57
C GLY A 21 -11.61 -16.42 0.16
N LYS A 22 -12.09 -15.20 0.43
CA LYS A 22 -13.35 -14.92 1.14
C LYS A 22 -14.32 -14.21 0.21
N ASP A 23 -15.62 -14.37 0.47
CA ASP A 23 -16.64 -13.69 -0.31
C ASP A 23 -16.77 -12.20 0.04
N PHE A 24 -17.15 -11.37 -0.94
CA PHE A 24 -17.23 -9.92 -0.78
C PHE A 24 -18.31 -9.46 0.23
N VAL A 25 -19.25 -10.33 0.60
CA VAL A 25 -20.32 -10.01 1.54
C VAL A 25 -19.86 -10.22 2.98
N SER A 26 -19.19 -11.33 3.28
CA SER A 26 -18.66 -11.64 4.62
C SER A 26 -17.52 -10.71 5.03
N THR A 27 -16.70 -10.27 4.07
CA THR A 27 -15.64 -9.28 4.30
C THR A 27 -16.16 -7.84 4.39
N ARG A 28 -17.47 -7.62 4.19
CA ARG A 28 -18.11 -6.29 4.13
C ARG A 28 -17.48 -5.39 3.07
N SER A 29 -17.00 -5.98 1.97
CA SER A 29 -16.48 -5.26 0.81
C SER A 29 -17.60 -4.65 -0.04
N VAL A 30 -18.80 -5.24 -0.04
CA VAL A 30 -19.99 -4.60 -0.62
C VAL A 30 -20.39 -3.40 0.25
N LYS A 31 -20.16 -2.17 -0.25
CA LYS A 31 -20.45 -0.92 0.49
C LYS A 31 -21.80 -0.31 0.18
N LYS A 32 -22.22 -0.40 -1.08
CA LYS A 32 -23.53 0.09 -1.53
C LYS A 32 -24.10 -0.91 -2.50
N LEU A 33 -25.36 -1.27 -2.28
CA LEU A 33 -26.15 -2.09 -3.18
C LEU A 33 -27.52 -1.43 -3.26
N ASN A 34 -27.88 -0.93 -4.44
CA ASN A 34 -29.19 -0.32 -4.68
C ASN A 34 -29.85 -1.05 -5.83
N VAL A 35 -31.10 -1.45 -5.63
CA VAL A 35 -31.94 -2.07 -6.66
C VAL A 35 -33.10 -1.13 -6.96
N SER A 36 -33.21 -0.71 -8.22
CA SER A 36 -34.28 0.17 -8.70
C SER A 36 -34.96 -0.50 -9.89
N GLY A 37 -36.10 -1.15 -9.64
CA GLY A 37 -36.77 -1.99 -10.63
C GLY A 37 -35.87 -3.14 -11.06
N GLU A 38 -35.41 -3.12 -12.31
CA GLU A 38 -34.51 -4.13 -12.89
C GLU A 38 -33.05 -3.65 -13.02
N ALA A 39 -32.74 -2.44 -12.55
CA ALA A 39 -31.40 -1.87 -12.55
C ALA A 39 -30.74 -2.02 -11.17
N VAL A 40 -29.49 -2.49 -11.16
CA VAL A 40 -28.69 -2.66 -9.95
C VAL A 40 -27.46 -1.74 -10.00
N THR A 41 -27.22 -1.00 -8.92
CA THR A 41 -25.97 -0.27 -8.70
C THR A 41 -25.24 -0.86 -7.52
N LEU A 42 -23.97 -1.19 -7.71
CA LEU A 42 -23.12 -1.84 -6.72
C LEU A 42 -21.76 -1.15 -6.60
N GLU A 43 -21.33 -0.92 -5.36
CA GLU A 43 -19.99 -0.45 -5.02
C GLU A 43 -19.27 -1.51 -4.18
N ILE A 44 -18.15 -2.03 -4.70
CA ILE A 44 -17.24 -2.95 -3.99
C ILE A 44 -15.99 -2.17 -3.58
N GLU A 45 -15.67 -2.17 -2.30
CA GLU A 45 -14.47 -1.59 -1.72
C GLU A 45 -13.54 -2.71 -1.21
N LEU A 46 -12.35 -2.79 -1.79
CA LEU A 46 -11.27 -3.67 -1.34
C LEU A 46 -10.48 -2.98 -0.22
N GLY A 47 -10.20 -3.70 0.87
CA GLY A 47 -9.40 -3.18 2.01
C GLY A 47 -7.89 -3.13 1.76
N TYR A 48 -7.45 -3.41 0.53
CA TYR A 48 -6.06 -3.57 0.12
C TYR A 48 -5.88 -3.01 -1.32
N PRO A 49 -4.65 -2.68 -1.76
CA PRO A 49 -4.40 -2.27 -3.13
C PRO A 49 -4.54 -3.47 -4.07
N GLY A 50 -5.41 -3.35 -5.06
CA GLY A 50 -5.75 -4.45 -5.98
C GLY A 50 -6.26 -3.92 -7.31
N LYS A 51 -5.68 -2.84 -7.81
CA LYS A 51 -6.07 -2.17 -9.06
C LYS A 51 -6.17 -3.17 -10.23
N SER A 52 -5.29 -4.16 -10.32
CA SER A 52 -5.35 -5.19 -11.36
C SER A 52 -6.60 -6.06 -11.29
N GLN A 53 -7.21 -6.18 -10.11
CA GLN A 53 -8.42 -6.97 -9.87
C GLN A 53 -9.72 -6.21 -10.10
N PHE A 54 -9.68 -4.89 -10.28
CA PHE A 54 -10.91 -4.09 -10.38
C PHE A 54 -11.80 -4.52 -11.54
N GLU A 55 -11.23 -4.65 -12.75
CA GLU A 55 -12.02 -5.05 -13.93
C GLU A 55 -12.48 -6.53 -13.86
N PRO A 56 -11.62 -7.51 -13.50
CA PRO A 56 -12.06 -8.88 -13.29
C PRO A 56 -13.22 -9.01 -12.30
N ILE A 57 -13.11 -8.36 -11.12
CA ILE A 57 -14.16 -8.38 -10.09
C ILE A 57 -15.43 -7.70 -10.61
N ARG A 58 -15.29 -6.56 -11.29
CA ARG A 58 -16.40 -5.82 -11.87
C ARG A 58 -17.20 -6.69 -12.85
N MET A 59 -16.52 -7.36 -13.77
CA MET A 59 -17.16 -8.24 -14.76
C MET A 59 -17.89 -9.41 -14.09
N GLN A 60 -17.25 -10.10 -13.15
CA GLN A 60 -17.87 -11.21 -12.41
C GLN A 60 -19.10 -10.76 -11.62
N ALA A 61 -19.04 -9.58 -10.99
CA ALA A 61 -20.18 -9.01 -10.28
C ALA A 61 -21.33 -8.66 -11.22
N ILE A 62 -21.06 -8.07 -12.39
CA ILE A 62 -22.09 -7.80 -13.40
C ILE A 62 -22.75 -9.09 -13.89
N GLU A 63 -21.95 -10.11 -14.17
CA GLU A 63 -22.45 -11.42 -14.63
C GLU A 63 -23.34 -12.08 -13.57
N ALA A 64 -22.88 -12.13 -12.31
CA ALA A 64 -23.65 -12.69 -11.21
C ALA A 64 -24.98 -11.97 -10.98
N LEU A 65 -24.98 -10.63 -11.07
CA LEU A 65 -26.20 -9.83 -10.92
C LEU A 65 -27.18 -10.04 -12.09
N LYS A 66 -26.68 -10.15 -13.33
CA LYS A 66 -27.50 -10.48 -14.50
C LYS A 66 -28.10 -11.87 -14.40
N ALA A 67 -27.31 -12.86 -13.99
CA ALA A 67 -27.79 -14.23 -13.75
C ALA A 67 -28.85 -14.30 -12.64
N ALA A 68 -28.82 -13.35 -11.69
CA ALA A 68 -29.83 -13.21 -10.65
C ALA A 68 -31.09 -12.42 -11.08
N GLY A 69 -31.15 -11.94 -12.34
CA GLY A 69 -32.33 -11.28 -12.91
C GLY A 69 -32.23 -9.76 -13.06
N ALA A 70 -31.05 -9.15 -12.90
CA ALA A 70 -30.86 -7.74 -13.22
C ALA A 70 -30.82 -7.52 -14.75
N ALA A 71 -31.67 -6.65 -15.29
CA ALA A 71 -31.61 -6.25 -16.70
C ALA A 71 -30.38 -5.36 -16.98
N SER A 72 -29.99 -4.55 -16.00
CA SER A 72 -28.78 -3.73 -16.06
C SER A 72 -28.05 -3.71 -14.72
N ALA A 73 -26.72 -3.72 -14.76
CA ALA A 73 -25.88 -3.67 -13.57
C ALA A 73 -24.72 -2.69 -13.79
N SER A 74 -24.65 -1.67 -12.93
CA SER A 74 -23.53 -0.74 -12.83
C SER A 74 -22.70 -1.09 -11.60
N VAL A 75 -21.49 -1.59 -11.82
CA VAL A 75 -20.58 -2.00 -10.74
C VAL A 75 -19.34 -1.11 -10.77
N THR A 76 -19.01 -0.53 -9.62
CA THR A 76 -17.75 0.19 -9.38
C THR A 76 -16.92 -0.57 -8.34
N VAL A 77 -15.65 -0.79 -8.65
CA VAL A 77 -14.69 -1.41 -7.73
C VAL A 77 -13.62 -0.38 -7.40
N ARG A 78 -13.27 -0.25 -6.12
CA ARG A 78 -12.20 0.64 -5.64
C ARG A 78 -11.47 0.04 -4.46
N SER A 79 -10.28 0.54 -4.16
CA SER A 79 -9.54 0.19 -2.94
C SER A 79 -9.63 1.30 -1.91
N ARG A 80 -9.61 0.93 -0.63
CA ARG A 80 -9.44 1.85 0.50
C ARG A 80 -8.56 1.20 1.56
N VAL A 81 -7.28 1.54 1.52
CA VAL A 81 -6.34 1.13 2.57
C VAL A 81 -6.57 1.98 3.81
N VAL A 82 -6.71 1.30 4.95
CA VAL A 82 -6.88 1.92 6.27
C VAL A 82 -5.67 1.63 7.16
N SER A 83 -5.45 2.47 8.16
CA SER A 83 -4.37 2.26 9.13
C SER A 83 -4.69 1.11 10.08
N HIS A 84 -3.71 0.22 10.30
CA HIS A 84 -3.82 -0.85 11.27
C HIS A 84 -2.92 -0.60 12.48
N ALA A 85 -3.52 -0.43 13.65
CA ALA A 85 -2.78 -0.38 14.90
C ALA A 85 -2.59 -1.80 15.45
N VAL A 86 -1.35 -2.31 15.40
CA VAL A 86 -1.00 -3.67 15.83
C VAL A 86 -1.10 -3.82 17.36
N GLN A 87 -0.87 -2.73 18.11
CA GLN A 87 -0.90 -2.72 19.57
C GLN A 87 -1.59 -1.46 20.11
N ARG A 88 -2.40 -1.63 21.16
CA ARG A 88 -3.02 -0.51 21.87
C ARG A 88 -1.93 0.33 22.53
N GLY A 89 -1.94 1.64 22.27
CA GLY A 89 -1.02 2.61 22.88
C GLY A 89 0.23 2.95 22.06
N VAL A 90 0.52 2.21 20.98
CA VAL A 90 1.57 2.59 20.03
C VAL A 90 1.05 3.71 19.12
N LYS A 91 1.69 4.88 19.16
CA LYS A 91 1.35 5.99 18.26
C LYS A 91 1.76 5.63 16.84
N LEU A 92 0.82 5.75 15.92
CA LEU A 92 1.11 5.69 14.49
C LEU A 92 1.95 6.90 14.08
N ILE A 93 2.82 6.72 13.09
CA ILE A 93 3.57 7.82 12.50
C ILE A 93 2.60 8.61 11.61
N PRO A 94 2.48 9.94 11.80
CA PRO A 94 1.61 10.76 10.97
C PRO A 94 1.91 10.58 9.48
N GLY A 95 0.85 10.54 8.66
CA GLY A 95 0.98 10.37 7.22
C GLY A 95 1.36 8.96 6.76
N ILE A 96 1.44 7.95 7.64
CA ILE A 96 1.72 6.56 7.28
C ILE A 96 0.65 5.65 7.86
N LYS A 97 -0.10 4.98 6.97
CA LYS A 97 -1.17 4.07 7.40
C LYS A 97 -0.63 2.74 7.92
N ASN A 98 0.32 2.13 7.20
CA ASN A 98 0.86 0.81 7.51
C ASN A 98 2.37 0.77 7.27
N ILE A 99 3.09 -0.01 8.07
CA ILE A 99 4.54 -0.21 7.96
C ILE A 99 4.81 -1.70 7.74
N ILE A 100 5.63 -2.02 6.74
CA ILE A 100 6.08 -3.38 6.42
C ILE A 100 7.59 -3.42 6.61
N ALA A 101 8.06 -4.19 7.60
CA ALA A 101 9.49 -4.37 7.83
C ALA A 101 10.00 -5.63 7.08
N VAL A 102 11.03 -5.45 6.26
CA VAL A 102 11.71 -6.51 5.49
C VAL A 102 13.08 -6.75 6.12
N ALA A 103 13.19 -7.81 6.91
CA ALA A 103 14.41 -8.16 7.63
C ALA A 103 15.04 -9.46 7.11
N SER A 104 16.36 -9.57 7.27
CA SER A 104 17.12 -10.80 6.97
C SER A 104 18.18 -11.05 8.04
N GLY A 105 18.38 -12.32 8.43
CA GLY A 105 19.41 -12.70 9.40
C GLY A 105 20.83 -12.78 8.83
N LYS A 106 21.02 -12.59 7.52
CA LYS A 106 22.32 -12.67 6.82
C LYS A 106 22.41 -11.60 5.73
N GLY A 107 23.62 -11.11 5.47
CA GLY A 107 23.90 -10.21 4.34
C GLY A 107 23.82 -10.92 2.99
N GLY A 108 23.49 -10.19 1.93
CA GLY A 108 23.53 -10.70 0.55
C GLY A 108 22.35 -11.59 0.11
N VAL A 109 21.30 -11.76 0.93
CA VAL A 109 20.13 -12.60 0.58
C VAL A 109 19.10 -11.91 -0.31
N GLY A 110 19.37 -10.68 -0.76
CA GLY A 110 18.45 -9.90 -1.59
C GLY A 110 17.38 -9.12 -0.83
N LYS A 111 17.59 -8.80 0.46
CA LYS A 111 16.65 -7.99 1.29
C LYS A 111 16.21 -6.71 0.59
N SER A 112 17.15 -5.89 0.15
CA SER A 112 16.89 -4.59 -0.50
C SER A 112 16.14 -4.77 -1.83
N THR A 113 16.52 -5.79 -2.60
CA THR A 113 15.81 -6.17 -3.83
C THR A 113 14.37 -6.55 -3.57
N THR A 114 14.11 -7.38 -2.56
CA THR A 114 12.75 -7.75 -2.16
C THR A 114 11.95 -6.54 -1.67
N ALA A 115 12.56 -5.67 -0.85
CA ALA A 115 11.91 -4.47 -0.35
C ALA A 115 11.52 -3.49 -1.48
N ALA A 116 12.44 -3.22 -2.41
CA ALA A 116 12.18 -2.35 -3.56
C ALA A 116 11.08 -2.92 -4.46
N ASN A 117 11.13 -4.21 -4.81
CA ASN A 117 10.11 -4.82 -5.67
C ASN A 117 8.75 -4.94 -4.97
N LEU A 118 8.72 -5.18 -3.66
CA LEU A 118 7.48 -5.16 -2.89
C LEU A 118 6.83 -3.77 -2.93
N ALA A 119 7.62 -2.71 -2.73
CA ALA A 119 7.14 -1.34 -2.80
C ALA A 119 6.60 -1.00 -4.19
N LEU A 120 7.32 -1.37 -5.25
CA LEU A 120 6.89 -1.18 -6.64
C LEU A 120 5.61 -1.96 -6.95
N ALA A 121 5.47 -3.21 -6.49
CA ALA A 121 4.27 -4.01 -6.69
C ALA A 121 3.04 -3.38 -6.01
N LEU A 122 3.18 -2.92 -4.77
CA LEU A 122 2.11 -2.20 -4.06
C LEU A 122 1.70 -0.91 -4.80
N ALA A 123 2.68 -0.15 -5.29
CA ALA A 123 2.43 1.06 -6.08
C ALA A 123 1.74 0.75 -7.43
N ALA A 124 2.16 -0.33 -8.12
CA ALA A 124 1.52 -0.79 -9.34
C ALA A 124 0.04 -1.19 -9.12
N GLU A 125 -0.27 -1.73 -7.93
CA GLU A 125 -1.63 -2.04 -7.48
C GLU A 125 -2.41 -0.82 -6.95
N GLY A 126 -1.84 0.38 -7.06
CA GLY A 126 -2.51 1.66 -6.80
C GLY A 126 -2.35 2.22 -5.39
N ALA A 127 -1.46 1.67 -4.57
CA ALA A 127 -1.13 2.24 -3.27
C ALA A 127 -0.20 3.46 -3.37
N SER A 128 -0.32 4.41 -2.43
CA SER A 128 0.73 5.39 -2.15
C SER A 128 1.82 4.73 -1.30
N VAL A 129 3.05 4.64 -1.80
CA VAL A 129 4.11 3.84 -1.17
C VAL A 129 5.39 4.64 -0.95
N GLY A 130 5.99 4.43 0.22
CA GLY A 130 7.31 4.93 0.58
C GLY A 130 8.29 3.80 0.90
N VAL A 131 9.58 4.11 0.80
CA VAL A 131 10.70 3.23 1.14
C VAL A 131 11.63 3.96 2.10
N LEU A 132 11.87 3.37 3.27
CA LEU A 132 12.89 3.79 4.21
C LEU A 132 14.03 2.77 4.21
N ASP A 133 15.21 3.16 3.75
CA ASP A 133 16.38 2.29 3.79
C ASP A 133 17.01 2.28 5.19
N ALA A 134 16.75 1.20 5.95
CA ALA A 134 17.33 1.00 7.27
C ALA A 134 18.72 0.32 7.22
N ASP A 135 19.28 0.04 6.04
CA ASP A 135 20.59 -0.59 5.89
C ASP A 135 21.72 0.45 5.93
N ILE A 136 22.04 0.93 7.13
CA ILE A 136 22.99 2.05 7.30
C ILE A 136 24.41 1.75 6.80
N TYR A 137 24.83 0.48 6.82
CA TYR A 137 26.19 0.07 6.45
C TYR A 137 26.34 -0.22 4.95
N GLY A 138 25.24 -0.52 4.27
CA GLY A 138 25.22 -0.84 2.84
C GLY A 138 23.94 -0.34 2.17
N PRO A 139 23.66 0.97 2.22
CA PRO A 139 22.44 1.52 1.66
C PRO A 139 22.43 1.27 0.15
N SER A 140 21.37 0.62 -0.32
CA SER A 140 21.25 0.16 -1.71
C SER A 140 20.02 0.74 -2.39
N GLN A 141 19.05 1.22 -1.63
CA GLN A 141 17.81 1.78 -2.19
C GLN A 141 18.04 3.00 -3.09
N PRO A 142 18.99 3.94 -2.82
CA PRO A 142 19.30 5.03 -3.75
C PRO A 142 19.63 4.54 -5.16
N THR A 143 20.56 3.59 -5.26
CA THR A 143 21.01 3.01 -6.53
C THR A 143 19.89 2.20 -7.20
N MET A 144 19.19 1.37 -6.43
CA MET A 144 18.11 0.52 -6.96
C MET A 144 16.93 1.31 -7.51
N LEU A 145 16.65 2.48 -6.94
CA LEU A 145 15.58 3.37 -7.39
C LEU A 145 16.06 4.42 -8.39
N GLY A 146 17.34 4.41 -8.77
CA GLY A 146 17.93 5.39 -9.69
C GLY A 146 17.88 6.83 -9.17
N ILE A 147 17.92 7.03 -7.86
CA ILE A 147 17.79 8.34 -7.22
C ILE A 147 19.18 8.89 -6.92
N THR A 148 19.43 10.13 -7.35
CA THR A 148 20.67 10.87 -7.10
C THR A 148 20.40 12.22 -6.44
N GLY A 149 21.38 12.75 -5.72
CA GLY A 149 21.28 14.03 -5.02
C GLY A 149 21.03 13.87 -3.52
N ARG A 150 20.77 15.00 -2.86
CA ARG A 150 20.53 15.05 -1.41
C ARG A 150 19.10 15.54 -1.15
N PRO A 151 18.41 15.02 -0.12
CA PRO A 151 17.08 15.49 0.22
C PRO A 151 17.13 16.94 0.71
N GLU A 152 16.10 17.70 0.37
CA GLU A 152 15.96 19.08 0.83
C GLU A 152 15.40 19.13 2.25
N SER A 153 15.78 20.16 3.00
CA SER A 153 15.12 20.54 4.24
C SER A 153 14.68 22.01 4.16
N LYS A 154 13.39 22.23 3.93
CA LYS A 154 12.82 23.57 3.71
C LYS A 154 12.72 24.40 5.00
N ASP A 155 12.61 23.74 6.14
CA ASP A 155 12.46 24.37 7.47
C ASP A 155 13.67 24.11 8.39
N GLY A 156 14.71 23.45 7.88
CA GLY A 156 15.89 23.05 8.65
C GLY A 156 15.62 22.01 9.74
N LYS A 157 14.41 21.43 9.80
CA LYS A 157 14.00 20.46 10.82
C LYS A 157 13.59 19.12 10.23
N SER A 158 12.87 19.16 9.13
CA SER A 158 12.32 17.96 8.50
C SER A 158 12.80 17.80 7.07
N ILE A 159 12.80 16.55 6.63
CA ILE A 159 13.46 16.10 5.42
C ILE A 159 12.38 15.79 4.39
N GLU A 160 12.48 16.35 3.19
CA GLU A 160 11.62 15.96 2.08
C GLU A 160 12.07 14.59 1.54
N PRO A 161 11.15 13.61 1.39
CA PRO A 161 11.52 12.35 0.77
C PRO A 161 11.87 12.57 -0.70
N MET A 162 12.89 11.86 -1.16
CA MET A 162 13.24 11.81 -2.58
C MET A 162 12.16 11.01 -3.36
N GLU A 163 12.17 11.11 -4.69
CA GLU A 163 11.25 10.35 -5.53
C GLU A 163 12.01 9.51 -6.57
N GLY A 164 11.56 8.27 -6.75
CA GLY A 164 12.05 7.38 -7.80
C GLY A 164 11.01 6.32 -8.13
N HIS A 165 10.76 6.08 -9.42
CA HIS A 165 9.76 5.11 -9.90
C HIS A 165 8.34 5.29 -9.29
N GLY A 166 7.95 6.53 -8.96
CA GLY A 166 6.66 6.81 -8.32
C GLY A 166 6.58 6.46 -6.83
N LEU A 167 7.71 6.10 -6.21
CA LEU A 167 7.84 5.86 -4.77
C LEU A 167 8.45 7.08 -4.08
N GLN A 168 8.02 7.35 -2.86
CA GLN A 168 8.74 8.23 -1.94
C GLN A 168 9.90 7.45 -1.31
N ALA A 169 11.08 8.02 -1.19
CA ALA A 169 12.26 7.29 -0.69
C ALA A 169 13.08 8.15 0.26
N ILE A 170 13.55 7.54 1.34
CA ILE A 170 14.57 8.12 2.20
C ILE A 170 15.60 7.06 2.58
N SER A 171 16.88 7.43 2.56
CA SER A 171 18.01 6.57 2.88
C SER A 171 19.13 7.43 3.44
N ILE A 172 19.90 6.86 4.38
CA ILE A 172 21.14 7.49 4.81
C ILE A 172 22.13 7.65 3.65
N GLY A 173 22.03 6.77 2.64
CA GLY A 173 22.84 6.80 1.43
C GLY A 173 22.68 8.08 0.61
N PHE A 174 21.64 8.89 0.84
CA PHE A 174 21.51 10.22 0.21
C PHE A 174 22.30 11.32 0.94
N MET A 175 22.66 11.11 2.20
CA MET A 175 23.28 12.14 3.05
C MET A 175 24.77 11.88 3.31
N ILE A 176 25.26 10.70 2.95
CA ILE A 176 26.66 10.33 3.08
C ILE A 176 27.32 10.25 1.71
N ASP A 177 28.56 10.76 1.62
CA ASP A 177 29.37 10.53 0.44
C ASP A 177 29.95 9.12 0.52
N VAL A 178 29.67 8.32 -0.51
CA VAL A 178 30.01 6.88 -0.58
C VAL A 178 31.52 6.64 -0.45
N ASP A 179 32.33 7.63 -0.83
CA ASP A 179 33.79 7.60 -0.79
C ASP A 179 34.38 8.02 0.58
N THR A 180 33.55 8.45 1.53
CA THR A 180 34.00 8.89 2.86
C THR A 180 33.68 7.83 3.91
N PRO A 181 34.67 7.07 4.41
CA PRO A 181 34.44 6.06 5.44
C PRO A 181 33.95 6.72 6.73
N MET A 182 32.73 6.39 7.16
CA MET A 182 32.16 6.83 8.44
C MET A 182 32.12 5.68 9.44
N VAL A 183 32.61 5.93 10.66
CA VAL A 183 32.50 4.98 11.77
C VAL A 183 31.14 5.14 12.44
N TRP A 184 30.22 4.23 12.12
CA TRP A 184 28.89 4.19 12.73
C TRP A 184 28.93 3.45 14.06
N ARG A 185 28.56 4.14 15.15
CA ARG A 185 28.35 3.52 16.46
C ARG A 185 26.86 3.17 16.63
N GLY A 186 26.55 2.12 17.39
CA GLY A 186 25.17 1.67 17.62
C GLY A 186 24.17 2.79 17.98
N PRO A 187 24.46 3.67 18.94
CA PRO A 187 23.57 4.80 19.27
C PRO A 187 23.32 5.76 18.10
N MET A 188 24.32 5.98 17.24
CA MET A 188 24.19 6.86 16.07
C MET A 188 23.28 6.23 15.00
N VAL A 189 23.40 4.92 14.79
CA VAL A 189 22.55 4.17 13.84
C VAL A 189 21.08 4.26 14.27
N THR A 190 20.80 4.00 15.55
CA THR A 190 19.44 4.09 16.09
C THR A 190 18.90 5.52 15.97
N GLN A 191 19.71 6.52 16.34
CA GLN A 191 19.30 7.93 16.25
C GLN A 191 19.02 8.35 14.80
N ALA A 192 19.88 7.97 13.85
CA ALA A 192 19.70 8.28 12.44
C ALA A 192 18.44 7.60 11.88
N LEU A 193 18.20 6.32 12.20
CA LEU A 193 16.99 5.63 11.77
C LEU A 193 15.72 6.26 12.36
N GLU A 194 15.74 6.62 13.65
CA GLU A 194 14.62 7.32 14.27
C GLU A 194 14.37 8.68 13.61
N GLN A 195 15.41 9.42 13.28
CA GLN A 195 15.33 10.70 12.60
C GLN A 195 14.72 10.52 11.20
N LEU A 196 15.25 9.59 10.41
CA LEU A 196 14.72 9.28 9.07
C LEU A 196 13.24 8.87 9.13
N LEU A 197 12.83 8.13 10.15
CA LEU A 197 11.47 7.66 10.30
C LEU A 197 10.50 8.76 10.77
N LYS A 198 10.92 9.62 11.71
CA LYS A 198 10.07 10.63 12.37
C LYS A 198 10.08 11.99 11.69
N ASP A 199 11.23 12.38 11.13
CA ASP A 199 11.47 13.74 10.62
C ASP A 199 11.33 13.82 9.10
N THR A 200 11.09 12.70 8.40
CA THR A 200 10.74 12.71 6.98
C THR A 200 9.29 13.12 6.79
N ARG A 201 9.04 14.12 5.93
CA ARG A 201 7.70 14.59 5.57
C ARG A 201 7.05 13.67 4.52
N TRP A 202 6.60 12.50 4.95
CA TRP A 202 5.86 11.57 4.09
C TRP A 202 4.53 12.19 3.61
N ARG A 203 4.26 12.09 2.31
CA ARG A 203 3.01 12.59 1.69
C ARG A 203 1.97 11.48 1.65
N GLU A 204 1.27 11.26 2.76
CA GLU A 204 0.15 10.32 2.91
C GLU A 204 0.35 8.95 2.23
N LEU A 205 1.08 8.07 2.93
CA LEU A 205 1.39 6.72 2.51
C LEU A 205 0.35 5.71 2.98
N ASP A 206 -0.07 4.84 2.06
CA ASP A 206 -0.76 3.60 2.41
C ASP A 206 0.21 2.59 3.05
N TYR A 207 1.44 2.54 2.54
CA TYR A 207 2.50 1.66 3.03
C TYR A 207 3.87 2.36 3.06
N LEU A 208 4.58 2.21 4.18
CA LEU A 208 6.02 2.42 4.25
C LEU A 208 6.72 1.06 4.33
N VAL A 209 7.58 0.75 3.35
CA VAL A 209 8.45 -0.43 3.38
C VAL A 209 9.78 -0.05 4.00
N VAL A 210 10.20 -0.78 5.03
CA VAL A 210 11.45 -0.57 5.80
C VAL A 210 12.37 -1.76 5.63
#